data_AF-A0A248LM37-F1
#
_entry.id   AF-A0A248LM37-F1
#
_cell.length_a   1.000
_cell.length_b   1.000
_cell.length_c   1.000
_cell.angle_alpha   90.00
_cell.angle_beta   90.00
_cell.angle_gamma   90.00
#
_symmetry.space_group_name_H-M   'P 1'
#
loop_
_entity.id
_entity.type
_entity.pdbx_description
1 polymer ?
#
loop_
_entity_poly.entity_id
_entity_poly.type
_entity_poly.pdbx_seq_one_letter_code
_entity_poly.pdbx_strand_id
1 'polypeptide(L)' 'MMAYSLYTNATRSIIWGDGTEGSQKISDSLTLVLLGNVSRSYPVYGSIPAGQMLTPGSYSDTPTVTLTYY' A
#
# COMPACT_ATOMS: atom_id res chain seq x y z
N MET A 1 15.84 11.59 -4.78
CA MET A 1 14.79 10.65 -4.33
C MET A 1 13.70 10.67 -5.37
N MET A 2 13.21 9.50 -5.81
CA MET A 2 12.03 9.44 -6.67
C MET A 2 10.78 9.52 -5.79
N ALA A 3 9.90 10.47 -6.05
CA ALA A 3 8.61 10.54 -5.39
C ALA A 3 7.68 9.46 -5.95
N TYR A 4 6.96 8.78 -5.07
CA TYR A 4 5.93 7.83 -5.43
C TYR A 4 4.83 7.86 -4.37
N SER A 5 3.65 7.35 -4.73
CA SER A 5 2.53 7.20 -3.81
C SER A 5 1.94 5.80 -3.98
N LEU A 6 1.51 5.23 -2.86
CA LEU A 6 0.85 3.93 -2.81
C LEU A 6 -0.64 4.14 -2.55
N TYR A 7 -1.47 3.28 -3.13
CA TYR A 7 -2.93 3.39 -3.05
C TYR A 7 -3.55 2.04 -2.72
N THR A 8 -4.71 2.08 -2.06
CA THR A 8 -5.45 0.88 -1.63
C THR A 8 -6.37 0.32 -2.72
N ASN A 9 -6.60 1.06 -3.80
CA ASN A 9 -7.50 0.67 -4.88
C ASN A 9 -6.90 0.90 -6.28
N ALA A 10 -7.44 0.17 -7.26
CA ALA A 10 -6.98 0.22 -8.65
C ALA A 10 -7.19 1.60 -9.30
N THR A 11 -8.21 2.34 -8.88
CA THR A 11 -8.49 3.71 -9.35
C THR A 11 -7.55 4.76 -8.74
N ARG A 12 -6.66 4.36 -7.81
CA ARG A 12 -5.70 5.23 -7.12
C ARG A 12 -6.35 6.45 -6.45
N SER A 13 -7.52 6.24 -5.85
CA SER A 13 -8.32 7.31 -5.24
C SER A 13 -8.08 7.45 -3.74
N ILE A 14 -7.54 6.41 -3.09
CA ILE A 14 -7.30 6.37 -1.65
C ILE A 14 -5.82 6.09 -1.43
N ILE A 15 -5.11 7.06 -0.85
CA ILE A 15 -3.68 6.94 -0.52
C ILE A 15 -3.54 5.91 0.60
N TRP A 16 -2.64 4.95 0.42
CA TRP A 16 -2.31 3.97 1.45
C TRP A 16 -1.28 4.54 2.41
N GLY A 17 -1.52 4.38 3.72
CA GLY A 17 -0.63 4.86 4.76
C GLY A 17 -1.15 4.53 6.16
N ASP A 18 -0.68 5.28 7.14
CA ASP A 18 -0.97 5.09 8.56
C ASP A 18 -2.22 5.85 9.03
N GLY A 19 -3.00 6.42 8.13
CA GLY A 19 -4.20 7.19 8.48
C GLY A 19 -3.92 8.68 8.72
N THR A 20 -2.67 9.13 8.61
CA THR A 20 -2.32 10.55 8.72
C THR A 20 -2.27 11.24 7.36
N GLU A 21 -2.36 12.56 7.34
CA GLU A 21 -2.24 13.40 6.12
C GLU A 21 -3.19 12.99 4.98
N GLY A 22 -4.37 12.46 5.31
CA GLY A 22 -5.37 12.02 4.33
C GLY A 22 -5.13 10.62 3.73
N SER A 23 -4.09 9.91 4.20
CA SER A 23 -3.90 8.49 3.91
C SER A 23 -4.90 7.62 4.69
N GLN A 24 -5.06 6.37 4.27
CA GLN A 24 -5.91 5.40 4.94
C GLN A 24 -5.20 4.07 5.15
N LYS A 25 -5.52 3.45 6.29
CA LYS A 25 -5.19 2.06 6.58
C LYS A 25 -6.17 1.13 5.89
N ILE A 26 -5.71 -0.06 5.53
CA ILE A 26 -6.60 -1.15 5.13
C ILE A 26 -7.05 -1.86 6.41
N SER A 27 -8.36 -1.90 6.63
CA SER A 27 -8.98 -2.62 7.75
C SER A 27 -9.89 -3.69 7.20
N ASP A 28 -9.79 -4.90 7.76
CA ASP A 28 -10.55 -6.05 7.30
C ASP A 28 -10.83 -7.01 8.46
N SER A 29 -11.83 -7.87 8.31
CA SER A 29 -12.17 -8.93 9.25
C SER A 29 -12.17 -10.28 8.56
N LEU A 30 -11.51 -11.26 9.19
CA LEU A 30 -11.37 -12.61 8.64
C LEU A 30 -12.02 -13.62 9.57
N THR A 31 -13.08 -14.28 9.11
CA THR A 31 -13.67 -15.42 9.82
C THR A 31 -12.85 -16.67 9.56
N LEU A 32 -12.29 -17.26 10.61
CA LEU A 32 -11.55 -18.51 10.53
C LEU A 32 -12.51 -19.70 10.43
N VAL A 33 -12.12 -20.73 9.67
CA VAL A 33 -12.92 -21.96 9.52
C VAL A 33 -12.17 -23.12 10.18
N LEU A 34 -12.89 -23.96 10.93
CA LEU A 34 -12.33 -24.97 11.84
C LEU A 34 -11.34 -25.97 11.19
N LEU A 35 -11.48 -26.21 9.89
CA LEU A 35 -10.70 -27.21 9.14
C LEU A 35 -10.12 -26.67 7.82
N GLY A 36 -10.05 -25.34 7.65
CA GLY A 36 -9.66 -24.73 6.38
C GLY A 36 -8.64 -23.61 6.53
N ASN A 37 -7.81 -23.41 5.50
CA ASN A 37 -6.99 -22.23 5.38
C ASN A 37 -7.80 -21.08 4.79
N VAL A 38 -7.79 -19.92 5.45
CA VAL A 38 -8.33 -18.69 4.89
C VAL A 38 -7.16 -17.81 4.47
N SER A 39 -7.12 -17.49 3.18
CA SER A 39 -6.13 -16.56 2.63
C SER A 39 -6.83 -15.31 2.12
N ARG A 40 -6.21 -14.15 2.36
CA ARG A 40 -6.70 -12.88 1.83
C ARG A 40 -5.52 -12.10 1.23
N SER A 41 -5.76 -11.52 0.05
CA SER A 41 -4.79 -10.71 -0.67
C SER A 41 -5.15 -9.24 -0.54
N TYR A 42 -4.15 -8.41 -0.23
CA TYR A 42 -4.30 -6.96 -0.15
C TYR A 42 -3.41 -6.32 -1.23
N PRO A 43 -3.95 -6.08 -2.44
CA PRO A 43 -3.17 -5.48 -3.51
C PRO A 43 -2.85 -4.01 -3.17
N VAL A 44 -1.59 -3.61 -3.41
CA VAL A 44 -1.13 -2.23 -3.26
C VAL A 44 -0.79 -1.68 -4.64
N TYR A 45 -1.32 -0.50 -4.96
CA TYR A 45 -1.16 0.12 -6.27
C TYR A 45 -0.20 1.29 -6.18
N GLY A 46 0.95 1.19 -6.86
CA GLY A 46 1.93 2.28 -6.94
C GLY A 46 1.62 3.28 -8.06
N SER A 47 1.95 4.54 -7.82
CA SER A 47 1.95 5.60 -8.83
C SER A 47 3.19 6.46 -8.70
N ILE A 48 3.82 6.77 -9.84
CA ILE A 48 4.94 7.69 -9.92
C ILE A 48 4.44 8.90 -10.71
N PRO A 49 4.41 10.11 -10.13
CA PRO A 49 3.97 11.30 -10.86
C PRO A 49 4.94 11.60 -12.01
N ALA A 50 4.37 11.95 -13.16
CA ALA A 50 5.13 12.36 -14.34
C ALA A 50 5.78 13.74 -14.13
N GLY A 51 6.84 14.04 -14.88
CA GLY A 51 7.50 15.34 -14.85
C GLY A 51 8.48 15.56 -13.69
N GLN A 52 8.83 14.51 -12.94
CA GLN A 52 9.92 14.59 -11.97
C GLN A 52 11.26 14.76 -12.70
N MET A 53 12.02 15.79 -12.34
CA MET A 53 13.39 15.96 -12.81
C MET A 53 14.32 15.08 -11.99
N LEU A 54 14.55 13.86 -12.46
CA LEU A 54 15.40 12.86 -11.81
C LEU A 54 16.70 12.67 -12.60
N THR A 55 17.81 12.52 -11.88
CA THR A 55 19.09 12.15 -12.48
C THR A 55 19.02 10.70 -12.99
N PRO A 56 19.57 10.37 -14.17
CA PRO A 56 19.65 8.99 -14.61
C PRO A 56 20.35 8.10 -13.58
N GLY A 57 19.72 7.00 -13.19
CA GLY A 57 20.24 6.08 -12.18
C GLY A 57 19.16 5.13 -11.66
N SER A 58 19.57 4.20 -10.80
CA SER A 58 18.65 3.28 -10.12
C SER A 58 18.11 3.92 -8.85
N TYR A 59 16.79 3.92 -8.70
CA TYR A 59 16.09 4.35 -7.49
C TYR A 59 15.48 3.14 -6.79
N SER A 60 15.79 2.95 -5.51
CA SER A 60 15.26 1.87 -4.69
C SER A 60 14.73 2.45 -3.38
N ASP A 61 13.63 1.91 -2.89
CA ASP A 61 13.06 2.23 -1.58
C ASP A 61 12.50 0.96 -0.91
N THR A 62 12.38 0.99 0.42
CA THR A 62 11.95 -0.14 1.25
C THR A 62 10.83 0.29 2.19
N PRO A 63 9.56 0.28 1.74
CA PRO A 63 8.43 0.64 2.59
C PRO A 63 8.19 -0.42 3.68
N THR A 64 7.96 0.03 4.92
CA THR A 64 7.64 -0.84 6.06
C THR A 64 6.13 -1.01 6.21
N VAL A 65 5.68 -2.26 6.36
CA VAL A 65 4.26 -2.59 6.55
C VAL A 65 4.03 -3.12 7.95
N THR A 66 3.14 -2.47 8.69
CA THR A 66 2.71 -2.92 10.02
C THR A 66 1.36 -3.61 9.91
N LEU A 67 1.33 -4.90 10.24
CA LEU A 67 0.08 -5.68 10.34
C LEU A 67 -0.31 -5.82 11.81
N THR A 68 -1.55 -5.45 12.13
CA THR A 68 -2.11 -5.59 13.47
C THR A 68 -3.32 -6.50 13.39
N TYR A 69 -3.37 -7.54 14.23
CA TYR A 69 -4.48 -8.48 14.35
C TYR A 69 -4.92 -8.56 15.82
N TYR A 70 -6.21 -8.77 16.03
CA TYR A 70 -6.84 -8.88 17.34
C TYR A 70 -7.90 -9.98 17.34
#